data_AF-A0A4Y2UTB6-F1
#
_entry.id   AF-A0A4Y2UTB6-F1
#
_cell.length_a   1.000
_cell.length_b   1.000
_cell.length_c   1.000
_cell.angle_alpha   90.00
_cell.angle_beta   90.00
_cell.angle_gamma   90.00
#
_symmetry.space_group_name_H-M   'P 1'
#
loop_
_entity.id
_entity.type
_entity.pdbx_description
1 polymer ?
#
loop_
_entity_poly.entity_id
_entity_poly.type
_entity_poly.pdbx_seq_one_letter_code
_entity_poly.pdbx_strand_id
1 'polypeptide(L)'
;MLLLRKSGAISFDDILAVNGLRCITFQQACQEYGLLRGDQQWHDALNEAAQFQSPRQLRMLFAMICGFGEVEDVPDLWVQHQVSLCEDFVHRYSEQTGPHYALADIEELLTSYNLSLQKLHLPTVNLPASVLERANFDVVEEQAKANSYTMHLNSEQRNVVENLLSAVYNNAADTPKCYFLDGP
;
A
#
# COMPACT_ATOMS: atom_id res chain seq x y z
N MET A 1 8.96 -28.77 -14.89
CA MET A 1 8.60 -28.31 -16.26
C MET A 1 9.78 -28.09 -17.21
N LEU A 2 11.01 -27.84 -16.73
CA LEU A 2 12.20 -27.61 -17.61
C LEU A 2 12.46 -28.71 -18.64
N LEU A 3 12.39 -29.99 -18.24
CA LEU A 3 12.59 -31.15 -19.13
C LEU A 3 11.59 -31.19 -20.30
N LEU A 4 10.42 -30.58 -20.14
CA LEU A 4 9.40 -30.50 -21.20
C LEU A 4 9.70 -29.38 -22.20
N ARG A 5 10.51 -28.40 -21.82
CA ARG A 5 10.90 -27.27 -22.68
C ARG A 5 12.26 -27.46 -23.35
N LYS A 6 13.19 -28.18 -22.72
CA LYS A 6 14.50 -28.47 -23.29
C LYS A 6 14.55 -29.85 -23.95
N SER A 7 14.34 -29.88 -25.26
CA SER A 7 14.46 -31.10 -26.07
C SER A 7 15.89 -31.62 -26.11
N GLY A 8 16.10 -32.91 -25.86
CA GLY A 8 17.40 -33.57 -26.04
C GLY A 8 18.44 -33.26 -24.96
N ALA A 9 18.03 -32.78 -23.78
CA ALA A 9 18.94 -32.68 -22.64
C ALA A 9 19.43 -34.09 -22.24
N ILE A 10 20.75 -34.27 -22.16
CA ILE A 10 21.39 -35.55 -21.78
C ILE A 10 22.10 -35.46 -20.42
N SER A 11 22.17 -34.26 -19.83
CA SER A 11 22.77 -34.00 -18.53
C SER A 11 22.05 -32.88 -17.76
N PHE A 12 22.33 -32.76 -16.46
CA PHE A 12 21.85 -31.64 -15.65
C PHE A 12 22.43 -30.30 -16.11
N ASP A 13 23.68 -30.29 -16.59
CA ASP A 13 24.31 -29.08 -17.13
C ASP A 13 23.61 -28.61 -18.40
N ASP A 14 23.12 -29.53 -19.23
CA ASP A 14 22.30 -29.13 -20.38
C ASP A 14 21.06 -28.40 -19.91
N ILE A 15 20.39 -28.87 -18.86
CA ILE A 15 19.16 -28.23 -18.35
C ILE A 15 19.42 -26.79 -17.88
N LEU A 16 20.60 -26.49 -17.33
CA LEU A 16 20.99 -25.15 -16.89
C LEU A 16 21.42 -24.22 -18.05
N ALA A 17 21.71 -24.75 -19.23
CA ALA A 17 22.06 -23.93 -20.38
C ALA A 17 20.79 -23.36 -21.06
N VAL A 18 20.62 -22.04 -21.05
CA VAL A 18 19.53 -21.33 -21.74
C VAL A 18 20.14 -20.30 -22.69
N ASN A 19 19.73 -20.31 -23.96
CA ASN A 19 20.27 -19.42 -25.00
C ASN A 19 21.82 -19.40 -25.12
N GLY A 20 22.48 -20.52 -24.81
CA GLY A 20 23.94 -20.63 -24.86
C GLY A 20 24.67 -20.12 -23.61
N LEU A 21 23.94 -19.59 -22.61
CA LEU A 21 24.47 -19.17 -21.31
C LEU A 21 24.09 -20.18 -20.23
N ARG A 22 25.01 -20.47 -19.31
CA ARG A 22 24.77 -21.40 -18.19
C ARG A 22 24.23 -20.63 -17.00
N CYS A 23 23.00 -20.96 -16.59
CA CYS A 23 22.39 -20.47 -15.37
C CYS A 23 23.05 -21.11 -14.14
N ILE A 24 23.06 -20.40 -13.02
CA ILE A 24 23.64 -20.86 -11.75
C ILE A 24 22.70 -21.86 -11.07
N THR A 25 21.39 -21.66 -11.22
CA THR A 25 20.36 -22.48 -10.60
C THR A 25 19.28 -22.90 -11.60
N PHE A 26 18.58 -24.00 -11.30
CA PHE A 26 17.43 -24.44 -12.11
C PHE A 26 16.28 -23.43 -12.06
N GLN A 27 16.14 -22.68 -10.97
CA GLN A 27 15.16 -21.60 -10.86
C GLN A 27 15.46 -20.49 -11.87
N GLN A 28 16.71 -20.05 -11.95
CA GLN A 28 17.15 -19.07 -12.94
C GLN A 28 16.91 -19.59 -14.38
N ALA A 29 17.21 -20.87 -14.65
CA ALA A 29 16.89 -21.47 -15.95
C ALA A 29 15.37 -21.44 -16.24
N CYS A 30 14.52 -21.76 -15.25
CA CYS A 30 13.07 -21.64 -15.38
C CYS A 30 12.63 -20.21 -15.69
N GLN A 31 13.21 -19.19 -15.03
CA GLN A 31 12.92 -17.78 -15.29
C GLN A 31 13.30 -17.38 -16.72
N GLU A 32 14.49 -17.79 -17.19
CA GLU A 32 14.95 -17.55 -18.58
C GLU A 32 14.06 -18.22 -19.63
N TYR A 33 13.49 -19.40 -19.33
CA TYR A 33 12.49 -20.04 -20.18
C TYR A 33 11.07 -19.44 -20.04
N GLY A 34 10.89 -18.40 -19.22
CA GLY A 34 9.58 -17.79 -18.92
C GLY A 34 8.62 -18.72 -18.19
N LEU A 35 9.14 -19.75 -17.51
CA LEU A 35 8.37 -20.76 -16.78
C LEU A 35 8.09 -20.35 -15.33
N LEU A 36 8.93 -19.48 -14.77
CA LEU A 36 8.68 -18.80 -13.51
C LEU A 36 8.54 -17.32 -13.83
N ARG A 37 7.39 -16.74 -13.50
CA ARG A 37 7.26 -15.29 -13.39
C ARG A 37 7.79 -14.95 -12.01
N GLY A 38 8.96 -14.33 -11.93
CA GLY A 38 9.43 -13.79 -10.65
C GLY A 38 8.50 -12.70 -10.14
N ASP A 39 8.85 -12.03 -9.04
CA ASP A 39 7.98 -11.03 -8.42
C ASP A 39 7.90 -9.69 -9.19
N GLN A 40 8.54 -9.57 -10.36
CA GLN A 40 8.64 -8.31 -11.12
C GLN A 40 7.27 -7.70 -11.41
N GLN A 41 6.25 -8.50 -11.77
CA GLN A 41 4.90 -7.95 -12.00
C GLN A 41 4.30 -7.26 -10.77
N TRP A 42 4.70 -7.69 -9.56
CA TRP A 42 4.23 -7.12 -8.31
C TRP A 42 4.97 -5.83 -8.00
N HIS A 43 6.27 -5.77 -8.30
CA HIS A 43 7.02 -4.51 -8.22
C HIS A 43 6.48 -3.47 -9.21
N ASP A 44 6.22 -3.87 -10.46
CA ASP A 44 5.66 -3.00 -11.49
C ASP A 44 4.29 -2.47 -11.06
N ALA A 45 3.40 -3.34 -10.58
CA ALA A 45 2.07 -2.95 -10.10
C ALA A 45 2.11 -1.96 -8.92
N LEU A 46 2.99 -2.18 -7.94
CA LEU A 46 3.15 -1.28 -6.80
C LEU A 46 3.78 0.06 -7.22
N ASN A 47 4.78 0.05 -8.11
CA ASN A 47 5.42 1.26 -8.63
C ASN A 47 4.44 2.12 -9.43
N GLU A 48 3.64 1.50 -10.30
CA GLU A 48 2.60 2.18 -11.07
C GLU A 48 1.56 2.79 -10.13
N ALA A 49 1.01 2.00 -9.20
CA ALA A 49 0.02 2.47 -8.25
C ALA A 49 0.54 3.63 -7.39
N ALA A 50 1.82 3.61 -7.01
CA ALA A 50 2.43 4.65 -6.18
C ALA A 50 2.43 6.04 -6.86
N GLN A 51 2.26 6.12 -8.18
CA GLN A 51 2.17 7.40 -8.89
C GLN A 51 0.84 8.13 -8.68
N PHE A 52 -0.22 7.43 -8.26
CA PHE A 52 -1.58 8.01 -8.24
C PHE A 52 -2.48 7.55 -7.09
N GLN A 53 -2.06 6.55 -6.30
CA GLN A 53 -2.82 6.04 -5.16
C GLN A 53 -2.30 6.61 -3.84
N SER A 54 -3.18 6.71 -2.84
CA SER A 54 -2.77 7.05 -1.47
C SER A 54 -1.99 5.90 -0.82
N PRO A 55 -1.12 6.17 0.18
CA PRO A 55 -0.38 5.13 0.90
C PRO A 55 -1.26 4.02 1.47
N ARG A 56 -2.46 4.35 1.97
CA ARG A 56 -3.43 3.35 2.44
C ARG A 56 -3.92 2.43 1.30
N GLN A 57 -4.21 2.98 0.12
CA GLN A 57 -4.59 2.18 -1.04
C GLN A 57 -3.42 1.30 -1.51
N LEU A 58 -2.17 1.77 -1.41
CA LEU A 58 -0.99 0.94 -1.66
C LEU A 58 -0.88 -0.21 -0.66
N ARG A 59 -1.12 0.02 0.64
CA ARG A 59 -1.16 -1.05 1.65
C ARG A 59 -2.26 -2.09 1.37
N MET A 60 -3.42 -1.65 0.89
CA MET A 60 -4.48 -2.56 0.45
C MET A 60 -4.05 -3.40 -0.76
N LEU A 61 -3.41 -2.78 -1.76
CA LEU A 61 -2.87 -3.49 -2.92
C LEU A 61 -1.79 -4.50 -2.52
N PHE A 62 -0.87 -4.10 -1.63
CA PHE A 62 0.16 -4.97 -1.08
C PHE A 62 -0.45 -6.21 -0.40
N ALA A 63 -1.47 -6.03 0.46
CA ALA A 63 -2.15 -7.13 1.11
C ALA A 63 -2.86 -8.06 0.12
N MET A 64 -3.48 -7.51 -0.94
CA MET A 64 -4.12 -8.28 -2.01
C MET A 64 -3.07 -9.10 -2.80
N ILE A 65 -1.93 -8.50 -3.14
CA ILE A 65 -0.82 -9.19 -3.80
C ILE A 65 -0.31 -10.34 -2.92
N CYS A 66 -0.14 -10.13 -1.61
CA CYS A 66 0.26 -11.20 -0.69
C CYS A 66 -0.78 -12.33 -0.60
N GLY A 67 -2.08 -11.99 -0.68
CA GLY A 67 -3.18 -12.94 -0.63
C GLY A 67 -3.35 -13.80 -1.88
N PHE A 68 -3.06 -13.27 -3.07
CA PHE A 68 -3.39 -13.93 -4.35
C PHE A 68 -2.24 -14.04 -5.35
N GLY A 69 -1.16 -13.29 -5.17
CA GLY A 69 -0.10 -13.12 -6.16
C GLY A 69 0.98 -14.19 -6.17
N GLU A 70 0.92 -15.20 -5.30
CA GLU A 70 1.96 -16.24 -5.17
C GLU A 70 3.38 -15.62 -5.11
N VAL A 71 3.55 -14.55 -4.33
CA VAL A 71 4.82 -13.80 -4.21
C VAL A 71 5.92 -14.72 -3.66
N GLU A 72 7.07 -14.74 -4.33
CA GLU A 72 8.23 -15.56 -3.93
C GLU A 72 8.95 -14.97 -2.70
N ASP A 73 9.15 -13.65 -2.64
CA ASP A 73 9.84 -12.94 -1.56
C ASP A 73 9.07 -11.69 -1.08
N VAL A 74 8.10 -11.92 -0.20
CA VAL A 74 7.34 -10.82 0.43
C VAL A 74 8.21 -9.86 1.25
N PRO A 75 9.22 -10.31 2.02
CA PRO A 75 10.18 -9.41 2.67
C PRO A 75 10.88 -8.44 1.71
N ASP A 76 11.37 -8.90 0.56
CA ASP A 76 11.99 -8.02 -0.44
C ASP A 76 10.97 -7.03 -1.01
N LEU A 77 9.77 -7.51 -1.38
CA LEU A 77 8.68 -6.67 -1.86
C LEU A 77 8.33 -5.56 -0.85
N TRP A 78 8.27 -5.88 0.44
CA TRP A 78 8.06 -4.90 1.51
C TRP A 78 9.21 -3.88 1.56
N VAL A 79 10.47 -4.32 1.59
CA VAL A 79 11.63 -3.44 1.72
C VAL A 79 11.70 -2.46 0.55
N GLN A 80 11.48 -2.93 -0.67
CA GLN A 80 11.56 -2.08 -1.87
C GLN A 80 10.45 -1.04 -1.95
N HIS A 81 9.27 -1.32 -1.40
CA HIS A 81 8.10 -0.43 -1.48
C HIS A 81 7.75 0.27 -0.16
N GLN A 82 8.54 0.05 0.89
CA GLN A 82 8.25 0.52 2.26
C GLN A 82 8.00 2.03 2.31
N VAL A 83 8.83 2.82 1.63
CA VAL A 83 8.77 4.29 1.66
C VAL A 83 7.39 4.79 1.22
N SER A 84 6.89 4.30 0.09
CA SER A 84 5.56 4.66 -0.42
C SER A 84 4.44 4.08 0.44
N LEU A 85 4.64 2.87 0.98
CA LEU A 85 3.66 2.20 1.85
C LEU A 85 3.52 2.87 3.21
N CYS A 86 4.50 3.62 3.69
CA CYS A 86 4.47 4.25 5.02
C CYS A 86 4.50 5.78 5.01
N GLU A 87 4.46 6.42 3.84
CA GLU A 87 4.61 7.88 3.66
C GLU A 87 3.68 8.69 4.59
N ASP A 88 2.40 8.35 4.65
CA ASP A 88 1.40 9.04 5.50
C ASP A 88 1.72 8.93 7.00
N PHE A 89 2.23 7.77 7.43
CA PHE A 89 2.64 7.53 8.80
C PHE A 89 4.00 8.13 9.13
N VAL A 90 4.94 8.17 8.20
CA VAL A 90 6.21 8.88 8.38
C VAL A 90 5.95 10.38 8.53
N HIS A 91 5.08 10.94 7.69
CA HIS A 91 4.68 12.35 7.78
C HIS A 91 3.97 12.67 9.10
N ARG A 92 3.11 11.75 9.59
CA ARG A 92 2.36 11.96 10.85
C ARG A 92 3.20 11.74 12.10
N TYR A 93 4.13 10.79 12.06
CA TYR A 93 4.89 10.35 13.22
C TYR A 93 6.38 10.59 13.00
N SER A 94 7.13 9.58 12.55
CA SER A 94 8.55 9.72 12.24
C SER A 94 9.02 8.61 11.29
N GLU A 95 10.19 8.77 10.68
CA GLU A 95 10.81 7.71 9.85
C GLU A 95 11.02 6.41 10.63
N GLN A 96 11.31 6.49 11.92
CA GLN A 96 11.56 5.31 12.76
C GLN A 96 10.26 4.56 13.10
N THR A 97 9.15 5.27 13.27
CA THR A 97 7.88 4.69 13.75
C THR A 97 6.88 4.46 12.62
N GLY A 98 6.96 5.22 11.52
CA GLY A 98 6.08 5.11 10.36
C GLY A 98 5.97 3.69 9.78
N PRO A 99 7.08 2.97 9.53
CA PRO A 99 7.04 1.59 9.05
C PRO A 99 6.30 0.64 10.00
N HIS A 100 6.38 0.85 11.32
CA HIS A 100 5.68 0.03 12.31
C HIS A 100 4.16 0.23 12.22
N TYR A 101 3.69 1.46 12.01
CA TYR A 101 2.27 1.74 11.79
C TYR A 101 1.76 1.16 10.47
N ALA A 102 2.56 1.27 9.40
CA ALA A 102 2.21 0.68 8.11
C ALA A 102 2.08 -0.85 8.19
N LEU A 103 3.02 -1.52 8.85
CA LEU A 103 2.94 -2.97 9.08
C LEU A 103 1.71 -3.35 9.92
N ALA A 104 1.36 -2.57 10.94
CA ALA A 104 0.20 -2.86 11.77
C ALA A 104 -1.14 -2.66 11.02
N ASP A 105 -1.25 -1.65 10.14
CA ASP A 105 -2.37 -1.49 9.21
C ASP A 105 -2.45 -2.65 8.20
N ILE A 106 -1.29 -3.13 7.71
CA ILE A 106 -1.21 -4.31 6.84
C ILE A 106 -1.66 -5.59 7.57
N GLU A 107 -1.29 -5.80 8.83
CA GLU A 107 -1.75 -6.97 9.63
C GLU A 107 -3.29 -7.03 9.70
N GLU A 108 -3.97 -5.90 9.89
CA GLU A 108 -5.44 -5.82 9.85
C GLU A 108 -5.97 -6.25 8.47
N LEU A 109 -5.39 -5.71 7.39
CA LEU A 109 -5.80 -6.03 6.01
C LEU A 109 -5.59 -7.50 5.66
N LEU A 110 -4.47 -8.10 6.08
CA LEU A 110 -4.11 -9.50 5.83
C LEU A 110 -5.08 -10.50 6.48
N THR A 111 -5.77 -10.08 7.54
CA THR A 111 -6.75 -10.93 8.23
C THR A 111 -7.86 -11.40 7.28
N SER A 112 -8.25 -10.55 6.31
CA SER A 112 -9.24 -10.90 5.28
C SER A 112 -8.81 -12.03 4.34
N TYR A 113 -7.50 -12.29 4.26
CA TYR A 113 -6.89 -13.34 3.44
C TYR A 113 -6.40 -14.54 4.26
N ASN A 114 -6.75 -14.60 5.56
CA ASN A 114 -6.23 -15.59 6.51
C ASN A 114 -4.69 -15.62 6.61
N LEU A 115 -4.05 -14.49 6.33
CA LEU A 115 -2.61 -14.27 6.44
C LEU A 115 -2.28 -13.47 7.71
N SER A 116 -0.99 -13.37 8.02
CA SER A 116 -0.44 -12.50 9.05
C SER A 116 0.99 -12.12 8.65
N LEU A 117 1.53 -11.03 9.21
CA LEU A 117 2.93 -10.64 9.00
C LEU A 117 3.89 -11.78 9.32
N GLN A 118 3.61 -12.53 10.39
CA GLN A 118 4.42 -13.69 10.77
C GLN A 118 4.42 -14.78 9.68
N LYS A 119 3.28 -15.08 9.06
CA LYS A 119 3.17 -16.05 7.96
C LYS A 119 3.92 -15.59 6.70
N LEU A 120 4.08 -14.28 6.54
CA LEU A 120 4.77 -13.66 5.41
C LEU A 120 6.24 -13.32 5.73
N HIS A 121 6.77 -13.79 6.86
CA HIS A 121 8.14 -13.51 7.31
C HIS A 121 8.47 -12.02 7.47
N LEU A 122 7.46 -11.18 7.72
CA LEU A 122 7.61 -9.76 7.99
C LEU A 122 7.78 -9.49 9.50
N PRO A 123 8.38 -8.34 9.89
CA PRO A 123 8.50 -7.96 11.29
C PRO A 123 7.14 -7.84 11.95
N THR A 124 6.93 -8.54 13.07
CA THR A 124 5.71 -8.36 13.86
C THR A 124 5.79 -7.09 14.67
N VAL A 125 4.66 -6.39 14.79
CA VAL A 125 4.59 -5.11 15.47
C VAL A 125 3.79 -5.26 16.75
N ASN A 126 4.33 -4.76 17.86
CA ASN A 126 3.62 -4.67 19.13
C ASN A 126 3.34 -3.20 19.41
N LEU A 127 2.28 -2.66 18.78
CA LEU A 127 1.82 -1.30 19.04
C LEU A 127 0.67 -1.31 20.05
N PRO A 128 0.61 -0.33 20.97
CA PRO A 128 -0.55 -0.17 21.83
C PRO A 128 -1.79 0.10 20.98
N ALA A 129 -2.92 -0.52 21.33
CA ALA A 129 -4.18 -0.44 20.59
C ALA A 129 -4.66 0.99 20.33
N SER A 130 -4.30 1.94 21.21
CA SER A 130 -4.59 3.37 21.07
C SER A 130 -3.97 4.02 19.84
N VAL A 131 -2.96 3.42 19.21
CA VAL A 131 -2.33 3.98 18.01
C VAL A 131 -2.83 3.35 16.71
N LEU A 132 -3.50 2.20 16.81
CA LEU A 132 -4.26 1.59 15.72
C LEU A 132 -5.64 2.22 15.55
N GLU A 133 -6.07 3.07 16.49
CA GLU A 133 -7.24 3.93 16.32
C GLU A 133 -7.01 4.89 15.15
N ARG A 134 -7.41 4.42 13.96
CA ARG A 134 -7.53 5.15 12.70
C ARG A 134 -7.77 6.62 12.96
N ALA A 135 -6.78 7.47 12.68
CA ALA A 135 -6.88 8.93 12.71
C ALA A 135 -8.08 9.38 13.56
N ASN A 136 -8.05 9.06 14.86
CA ASN A 136 -8.90 9.76 15.81
C ASN A 136 -8.31 11.15 15.76
N PHE A 137 -8.77 11.94 14.78
CA PHE A 137 -8.60 13.37 14.76
C PHE A 137 -8.98 13.76 16.18
N ASP A 138 -8.01 14.31 16.92
CA ASP A 138 -8.34 14.85 18.21
C ASP A 138 -9.37 15.92 17.92
N VAL A 139 -10.63 15.61 18.24
CA VAL A 139 -11.77 16.44 17.90
C VAL A 139 -11.57 17.82 18.51
N VAL A 140 -10.87 17.92 19.64
CA VAL A 140 -10.53 19.17 20.31
C VAL A 140 -9.45 19.91 19.54
N GLU A 141 -8.38 19.23 19.11
CA GLU A 141 -7.29 19.85 18.34
C GLU A 141 -7.76 20.34 16.96
N GLU A 142 -8.50 19.52 16.22
CA GLU A 142 -9.04 19.89 14.91
C GLU A 142 -10.11 20.98 15.03
N GLN A 143 -10.94 20.97 16.08
CA GLN A 143 -11.85 22.08 16.36
C GLN A 143 -11.08 23.37 16.69
N ALA A 144 -9.96 23.30 17.41
CA ALA A 144 -9.13 24.46 17.70
C ALA A 144 -8.48 25.03 16.42
N LYS A 145 -7.97 24.17 15.53
CA LYS A 145 -7.47 24.56 14.20
C LYS A 145 -8.56 25.20 13.36
N ALA A 146 -9.75 24.58 13.31
CA ALA A 146 -10.90 25.11 12.58
C ALA A 146 -11.29 26.51 13.09
N ASN A 147 -11.34 26.71 14.41
CA ASN A 147 -11.64 28.01 15.01
C ASN A 147 -10.58 29.07 14.63
N SER A 148 -9.30 28.69 14.64
CA SER A 148 -8.20 29.56 14.21
C SER A 148 -8.33 29.95 12.73
N TYR A 149 -8.54 28.98 11.83
CA TYR A 149 -8.65 29.24 10.40
C TYR A 149 -9.90 30.04 10.04
N THR A 150 -11.00 29.87 10.76
CA THR A 150 -12.24 30.64 10.57
C THR A 150 -12.03 32.15 10.71
N MET A 151 -11.06 32.56 11.55
CA MET A 151 -10.70 33.97 11.72
C MET A 151 -10.03 34.56 10.48
N HIS A 152 -9.40 33.74 9.65
CA HIS A 152 -8.64 34.17 8.46
C HIS A 152 -9.44 34.11 7.16
N LEU A 153 -10.67 33.59 7.18
CA LEU A 153 -11.51 33.50 5.98
C LEU A 153 -11.98 34.87 5.52
N ASN A 154 -11.91 35.10 4.21
CA ASN A 154 -12.61 36.21 3.56
C ASN A 154 -14.12 35.94 3.49
N SER A 155 -14.91 36.92 3.02
CA SER A 155 -16.38 36.82 2.97
C SER A 155 -16.86 35.64 2.13
N GLU A 156 -16.23 35.38 0.98
CA GLU A 156 -16.62 34.31 0.05
C GLU A 156 -16.28 32.93 0.65
N GLN A 157 -15.08 32.77 1.19
CA GLN A 157 -14.66 31.53 1.84
C GLN A 157 -15.52 31.21 3.08
N ARG A 158 -15.86 32.23 3.87
CA ARG A 158 -16.75 32.06 5.04
C ARG A 158 -18.14 31.61 4.62
N ASN A 159 -18.71 32.22 3.58
CA ASN A 159 -20.01 31.83 3.02
C ASN A 159 -19.99 30.36 2.56
N VAL A 160 -18.94 29.92 1.88
CA VAL A 160 -18.79 28.51 1.47
C VAL A 160 -18.77 27.56 2.68
N VAL A 161 -17.95 27.86 3.70
CA VAL A 161 -17.83 27.02 4.91
C VAL A 161 -19.17 26.92 5.64
N GLU A 162 -19.86 28.05 5.84
CA GLU A 162 -21.17 28.07 6.51
C GLU A 162 -22.22 27.25 5.76
N ASN A 163 -22.27 27.37 4.42
CA ASN A 163 -23.18 26.60 3.59
C ASN A 163 -22.91 25.08 3.71
N LEU A 164 -21.65 24.66 3.61
CA LEU A 164 -21.26 23.25 3.74
C LEU A 164 -21.58 22.70 5.14
N LEU A 165 -21.21 23.43 6.20
CA LEU A 165 -21.49 23.03 7.57
C LEU A 165 -23.00 22.92 7.82
N SER A 166 -23.79 23.88 7.31
CA SER A 166 -25.24 23.83 7.43
C SER A 166 -25.85 22.61 6.73
N ALA A 167 -25.34 22.23 5.56
CA ALA A 167 -25.80 21.04 4.84
C ALA A 167 -25.47 19.75 5.60
N VAL A 168 -24.28 19.68 6.22
CA VAL A 168 -23.86 18.54 7.04
C VAL A 168 -24.69 18.42 8.32
N TYR A 169 -24.87 19.51 9.06
CA TYR A 169 -25.58 19.48 10.35
C TYR A 169 -27.10 19.34 10.21
N ASN A 170 -27.69 19.97 9.19
CA ASN A 170 -29.14 19.93 9.01
C ASN A 170 -29.59 18.68 8.23
N ASN A 171 -28.72 18.08 7.40
CA ASN A 171 -28.92 16.84 6.64
C ASN A 171 -30.35 16.64 6.08
N ALA A 172 -30.94 17.71 5.55
CA ALA A 172 -32.29 17.67 5.01
C ALA A 172 -32.30 16.96 3.66
N ALA A 173 -33.35 16.18 3.38
CA ALA A 173 -33.45 15.36 2.16
C ALA A 173 -33.28 16.18 0.86
N ASP A 174 -33.68 17.46 0.86
CA ASP A 174 -33.64 18.36 -0.29
C ASP A 174 -32.38 19.22 -0.37
N THR A 175 -31.41 19.05 0.53
CA THR A 175 -30.15 19.80 0.45
C THR A 175 -29.19 19.16 -0.56
N PRO A 176 -28.52 19.96 -1.42
CA PRO A 176 -27.50 19.44 -2.29
C PRO A 176 -26.36 18.83 -1.46
N LYS A 177 -25.89 17.66 -1.87
CA LYS A 177 -24.82 16.90 -1.19
C LYS A 177 -23.50 16.92 -1.97
N CYS A 178 -23.52 17.47 -3.17
CA CYS A 178 -22.37 17.61 -4.04
C CYS A 178 -22.10 19.10 -4.24
N TYR A 179 -20.91 19.55 -3.88
CA TYR A 179 -20.46 20.93 -4.00
C TYR A 179 -19.15 20.93 -4.78
N PHE A 180 -19.06 21.80 -5.78
CA PHE A 180 -17.82 22.05 -6.50
C PHE A 180 -17.22 23.35 -5.95
N LEU A 181 -16.01 23.26 -5.44
CA LEU A 181 -15.26 24.39 -4.95
C LEU A 181 -14.27 24.80 -6.03
N ASP A 182 -14.38 26.03 -6.48
CA ASP A 182 -13.39 26.63 -7.37
C ASP A 182 -12.60 27.65 -6.56
N GLY A 183 -11.28 27.45 -6.50
CA GLY A 183 -10.37 28.27 -5.71
C GLY A 183 -9.65 29.30 -6.58
N PRO A 184 -9.25 30.45 -6.02
CA PRO A 184 -8.27 31.33 -6.66
C PRO A 184 -6.86 30.73 -6.67
#